data_AF-A0AAW9KGM4-F1
#
_entry.id   AF-A0AAW9KGM4-F1
#
_cell.length_a   1.000
_cell.length_b   1.000
_cell.length_c   1.000
_cell.angle_alpha   90.00
_cell.angle_beta   90.00
_cell.angle_gamma   90.00
#
_symmetry.space_group_name_H-M   'P 1'
#
loop_
_entity.id
_entity.type
_entity.pdbx_description
1 polymer ?
#
loop_
_entity_poly.entity_id
_entity_poly.type
_entity_poly.pdbx_seq_one_letter_code
_entity_poly.pdbx_strand_id
1 'polypeptide(L)'
;MNLSKKTFTYSAILSGIIITLIIVYFVLMLPSLYVDYIKKSNFKSMQKIQESYIKDKNYNNVYSPNPSGTMSINIPKDGNYIYASNGFGTAKLTIKDDELVKLIDKVRYYS
;
A
#
# COMPACT_ATOMS: atom_id res chain seq x y z
N MET A 1 -42.81 46.35 -6.62
CA MET A 1 -42.13 45.17 -6.02
C MET A 1 -40.89 45.64 -5.27
N ASN A 2 -40.92 45.58 -3.93
CA ASN A 2 -39.93 46.18 -3.04
C ASN A 2 -38.52 45.59 -3.22
N LEU A 3 -37.51 46.47 -3.29
CA LEU A 3 -36.08 46.14 -3.42
C LEU A 3 -35.63 44.97 -2.54
N SER A 4 -36.14 44.90 -1.30
CA SER A 4 -35.87 43.85 -0.32
C SER A 4 -36.07 42.42 -0.84
N LYS A 5 -37.13 42.16 -1.63
CA LYS A 5 -37.38 40.80 -2.18
C LYS A 5 -36.35 40.41 -3.23
N LYS A 6 -35.89 41.36 -4.07
CA LYS A 6 -34.86 41.08 -5.08
C LYS A 6 -33.51 40.80 -4.44
N THR A 7 -33.11 41.60 -3.44
CA THR A 7 -31.87 41.38 -2.70
C THR A 7 -31.85 40.03 -1.99
N PHE A 8 -32.96 39.63 -1.37
CA PHE A 8 -33.09 38.32 -0.74
C PHE A 8 -32.90 37.17 -1.74
N THR A 9 -33.52 37.24 -2.92
CA THR A 9 -33.37 36.23 -3.97
C THR A 9 -31.92 36.16 -4.49
N TYR A 10 -31.26 37.29 -4.70
CA TYR A 10 -29.85 37.31 -5.12
C TYR A 10 -28.94 36.69 -4.07
N SER A 11 -29.14 37.01 -2.79
CA SER A 11 -28.38 36.40 -1.70
C SER A 11 -28.62 34.88 -1.62
N ALA A 12 -29.87 34.43 -1.78
CA ALA A 12 -30.20 33.01 -1.77
C ALA A 12 -29.54 32.24 -2.92
N ILE A 13 -29.56 32.79 -4.14
CA ILE A 13 -28.89 32.21 -5.31
C ILE A 13 -27.38 32.15 -5.07
N LEU A 14 -26.79 33.24 -4.59
CA LEU A 14 -25.35 33.31 -4.33
C LEU A 14 -24.92 32.29 -3.27
N SER A 15 -25.64 32.18 -2.15
CA SER A 15 -25.40 31.16 -1.13
C SER A 15 -25.54 29.75 -1.69
N GLY A 16 -26.55 29.50 -2.53
CA GLY A 16 -26.74 28.21 -3.20
C GLY A 16 -25.56 27.83 -4.10
N ILE A 17 -25.02 28.79 -4.85
CA ILE A 17 -23.83 28.59 -5.69
C ILE A 17 -22.62 28.24 -4.82
N ILE A 18 -22.38 29.00 -3.74
CA ILE A 18 -21.25 28.76 -2.84
C ILE A 18 -21.32 27.36 -2.23
N ILE A 19 -22.48 26.96 -1.70
CA ILE A 19 -22.67 25.63 -1.10
C ILE A 19 -22.42 24.54 -2.14
N THR A 20 -22.94 24.72 -3.37
CA THR A 20 -22.75 23.75 -4.46
C THR A 20 -21.27 23.60 -4.80
N LEU A 21 -20.53 24.70 -4.92
CA LEU A 21 -19.09 24.67 -5.20
C LEU A 21 -18.31 23.95 -4.08
N ILE A 22 -18.67 24.18 -2.81
CA ILE A 22 -18.05 23.50 -1.67
C ILE A 22 -18.30 21.99 -1.73
N ILE A 23 -19.54 21.56 -2.01
CA ILE A 23 -19.88 20.14 -2.12
C ILE A 23 -19.11 19.51 -3.28
N VAL A 24 -19.10 20.14 -4.46
CA VAL A 24 -18.36 19.64 -5.63
C VAL A 24 -16.87 19.51 -5.31
N TYR A 25 -16.29 20.52 -4.67
CA TYR A 25 -14.90 20.48 -4.24
C TYR A 25 -14.62 19.28 -3.32
N PHE A 26 -15.46 19.04 -2.31
CA PHE A 26 -15.30 17.88 -1.43
C PHE A 26 -15.44 16.56 -2.17
N VAL A 27 -16.43 16.42 -3.05
CA VAL A 27 -16.64 15.20 -3.85
C VAL A 27 -15.43 14.91 -4.74
N LEU A 28 -14.85 15.93 -5.37
CA LEU A 28 -13.64 15.78 -6.17
C LEU A 28 -12.40 15.44 -5.33
N MET A 29 -12.37 15.85 -4.06
CA MET A 29 -11.27 15.58 -3.15
C MET A 29 -11.32 14.16 -2.55
N LEU A 30 -12.52 13.58 -2.36
CA LEU A 30 -12.71 12.26 -1.74
C LEU A 30 -11.83 11.14 -2.34
N PRO A 31 -11.70 11.00 -3.68
CA PRO A 31 -10.82 9.98 -4.28
C PRO A 31 -9.36 10.14 -3.85
N SER A 32 -8.84 11.37 -3.80
CA SER A 32 -7.45 11.63 -3.40
C SER A 32 -7.21 11.24 -1.94
N LEU A 33 -8.13 11.60 -1.05
CA LEU A 33 -8.07 11.22 0.36
C LEU A 33 -8.12 9.71 0.56
N TYR A 34 -8.98 9.03 -0.20
CA TYR A 34 -9.09 7.58 -0.15
C TYR A 34 -7.76 6.92 -0.57
N VAL A 35 -7.17 7.37 -1.69
CA VAL A 35 -5.89 6.84 -2.17
C VAL A 35 -4.77 7.06 -1.15
N ASP A 36 -4.66 8.25 -0.57
CA ASP A 36 -3.64 8.55 0.43
C ASP A 36 -3.80 7.71 1.70
N TYR A 37 -5.04 7.51 2.15
CA TYR A 37 -5.35 6.63 3.26
C TYR A 37 -4.91 5.18 2.98
N ILE A 38 -5.30 4.64 1.83
CA ILE A 38 -4.95 3.26 1.43
C ILE A 38 -3.44 3.10 1.27
N LYS A 39 -2.73 4.05 0.67
CA LYS A 39 -1.26 4.03 0.56
C LYS A 39 -0.61 3.93 1.94
N LYS A 40 -1.02 4.78 2.88
CA LYS A 40 -0.48 4.79 4.24
C LYS A 40 -0.80 3.50 4.99
N SER A 41 -2.01 2.98 4.81
CA SER A 41 -2.43 1.69 5.39
C SER A 41 -1.58 0.54 4.86
N ASN A 42 -1.46 0.42 3.53
CA ASN A 42 -0.68 -0.63 2.88
C ASN A 42 0.80 -0.59 3.28
N PHE A 43 1.41 0.60 3.34
CA PHE A 43 2.80 0.75 3.77
C PHE A 43 3.01 0.22 5.20
N LYS A 44 2.14 0.61 6.14
CA LYS A 44 2.20 0.11 7.52
C LYS A 44 1.97 -1.39 7.60
N SER A 45 1.05 -1.94 6.81
CA SER A 45 0.82 -3.37 6.73
C SER A 45 2.05 -4.11 6.21
N MET A 46 2.67 -3.64 5.12
CA MET A 46 3.90 -4.22 4.57
C MET A 46 5.04 -4.23 5.59
N GLN A 47 5.24 -3.12 6.30
CA GLN A 47 6.24 -3.04 7.35
C GLN A 47 6.00 -4.09 8.44
N LYS A 48 4.77 -4.18 8.96
CA LYS A 48 4.41 -5.15 10.00
C LYS A 48 4.56 -6.60 9.52
N ILE A 49 4.15 -6.89 8.28
CA ILE A 49 4.31 -8.21 7.66
C ILE A 49 5.79 -8.60 7.61
N GLN A 50 6.65 -7.69 7.14
CA GLN A 50 8.08 -7.95 7.02
C GLN A 50 8.75 -8.10 8.40
N GLU A 51 8.39 -7.28 9.38
CA GLU A 51 8.89 -7.40 10.76
C GLU A 51 8.52 -8.75 11.38
N SER A 52 7.25 -9.18 11.22
CA SER A 52 6.81 -10.51 11.67
C SER A 52 7.52 -11.63 10.91
N TYR A 53 7.69 -11.51 9.59
CA TYR A 53 8.40 -12.51 8.80
C TYR A 53 9.87 -12.62 9.17
N ILE A 54 10.56 -11.52 9.49
CA ILE A 54 11.94 -11.56 9.97
C ILE A 54 12.04 -12.35 11.28
N LYS A 55 11.06 -12.18 12.18
CA LYS A 55 11.02 -12.85 13.48
C LYS A 55 10.71 -14.35 13.36
N ASP A 56 9.63 -14.69 12.66
CA ASP A 56 9.06 -16.04 12.67
C ASP A 56 9.43 -16.86 11.43
N LYS A 57 9.96 -16.22 10.38
CA LYS A 57 10.31 -16.80 9.07
C LYS A 57 9.16 -17.50 8.36
N ASN A 58 7.92 -17.19 8.75
CA ASN A 58 6.71 -17.76 8.19
C ASN A 58 5.55 -16.74 8.23
N TYR A 59 4.46 -17.08 7.55
CA TYR A 59 3.25 -16.24 7.46
C TYR A 59 2.09 -16.71 8.34
N ASN A 60 2.29 -17.71 9.21
CA ASN A 60 1.20 -18.41 9.91
C ASN A 60 0.40 -17.47 10.83
N ASN A 61 1.01 -16.41 11.34
CA ASN A 61 0.38 -15.45 12.25
C ASN A 61 0.34 -14.03 11.67
N VAL A 62 0.41 -13.90 10.34
CA VAL A 62 0.53 -12.61 9.66
C VAL A 62 -0.71 -12.36 8.79
N TYR A 63 -1.51 -11.37 9.18
CA TYR A 63 -2.61 -10.88 8.36
C TYR A 63 -2.09 -9.99 7.22
N SER A 64 -2.29 -10.42 5.97
CA SER A 64 -2.03 -9.60 4.79
C SER A 64 -3.35 -9.16 4.13
N PRO A 65 -3.58 -7.84 3.96
CA PRO A 65 -4.72 -7.34 3.19
C PRO A 65 -4.73 -7.80 1.73
N ASN A 66 -3.56 -8.13 1.17
CA ASN A 66 -3.41 -8.71 -0.17
C ASN A 66 -2.44 -9.90 -0.12
N PRO A 67 -2.92 -11.10 0.24
CA PRO A 67 -2.10 -12.29 0.37
C PRO A 67 -1.40 -12.69 -0.94
N SER A 68 -2.03 -12.41 -2.08
CA SER A 68 -1.50 -12.72 -3.42
C SER A 68 -0.41 -11.76 -3.89
N GLY A 69 -0.50 -10.49 -3.51
CA GLY A 69 0.46 -9.46 -3.89
C GLY A 69 1.59 -9.23 -2.88
N THR A 70 1.63 -10.01 -1.80
CA THR A 70 2.65 -9.87 -0.75
C THR A 70 3.55 -11.10 -0.74
N MET A 71 4.86 -10.90 -0.87
CA MET A 71 5.86 -11.97 -0.81
C MET A 71 7.11 -11.48 -0.07
N SER A 72 7.68 -12.33 0.78
CA SER A 72 8.95 -12.10 1.43
C SER A 72 9.96 -13.13 0.95
N ILE A 73 11.15 -12.66 0.60
CA ILE A 73 12.27 -13.49 0.14
C ILE A 73 13.25 -13.61 1.30
N ASN A 74 13.63 -14.85 1.61
CA ASN A 74 14.69 -15.16 2.56
C ASN A 74 15.87 -15.77 1.81
N ILE A 75 17.00 -15.09 1.88
CA ILE A 75 18.28 -15.52 1.31
C ILE A 75 19.11 -16.10 2.46
N PRO A 76 19.31 -17.43 2.53
CA PRO A 76 20.17 -18.05 3.53
C PRO A 76 21.61 -17.60 3.38
N LYS A 77 22.40 -17.66 4.48
CA LYS A 77 23.82 -17.28 4.50
C LYS A 77 24.67 -18.06 3.51
N ASP A 78 24.31 -19.32 3.26
CA ASP A 78 25.07 -20.22 2.40
C ASP A 78 24.15 -21.06 1.50
N GLY A 79 24.72 -21.57 0.41
CA GLY A 79 24.05 -22.47 -0.54
C GLY A 79 23.48 -21.78 -1.78
N ASN A 80 22.93 -22.58 -2.69
CA ASN A 80 22.42 -22.12 -3.98
C ASN A 80 20.88 -22.01 -4.03
N TYR A 81 20.23 -21.73 -2.89
CA TYR A 81 18.78 -21.69 -2.81
C TYR A 81 18.28 -20.46 -2.07
N ILE A 82 17.07 -20.04 -2.40
CA ILE A 82 16.34 -18.97 -1.72
C ILE A 82 14.94 -19.47 -1.37
N TYR A 83 14.35 -18.88 -0.34
CA TYR A 83 12.96 -19.14 0.02
C TYR A 83 12.11 -17.94 -0.34
N ALA A 84 11.01 -18.20 -1.03
CA ALA A 84 10.02 -17.20 -1.36
C ALA A 84 8.71 -17.60 -0.66
N SER A 85 8.27 -16.78 0.28
CA SER A 85 7.14 -17.09 1.15
C SER A 85 6.03 -16.05 0.98
N ASN A 86 4.78 -16.51 1.02
CA ASN A 86 3.59 -15.67 1.11
C ASN A 86 2.55 -16.32 2.04
N GLY A 87 1.35 -15.73 2.13
CA GLY A 87 0.25 -16.26 2.94
C GLY A 87 -0.30 -17.62 2.47
N PHE A 88 0.05 -18.09 1.27
CA PHE A 88 -0.37 -19.39 0.73
C PHE A 88 0.67 -20.50 0.94
N GLY A 89 1.92 -20.14 1.21
CA GLY A 89 2.98 -21.10 1.50
C GLY A 89 4.38 -20.58 1.21
N THR A 90 5.34 -21.49 1.26
CA THR A 90 6.76 -21.22 1.02
C THR A 90 7.28 -22.09 -0.11
N ALA A 91 7.84 -21.47 -1.14
CA ALA A 91 8.56 -22.14 -2.21
C ALA A 91 10.07 -22.06 -1.96
N LYS A 92 10.75 -23.20 -2.09
CA LYS A 92 12.22 -23.26 -2.14
C LYS A 92 12.66 -23.23 -3.60
N LEU A 93 13.37 -22.18 -3.98
CA LEU A 93 13.91 -22.00 -5.33
C LEU A 93 15.39 -22.40 -5.31
N THR A 94 15.75 -23.41 -6.11
CA THR A 94 17.15 -23.84 -6.26
C THR A 94 17.71 -23.24 -7.55
N ILE A 95 18.82 -22.56 -7.42
CA ILE A 95 19.49 -21.85 -8.50
C ILE A 95 20.55 -22.79 -9.06
N LYS A 96 20.43 -23.07 -10.35
CA LYS A 96 21.34 -23.96 -11.09
C LYS A 96 22.42 -23.20 -11.86
N ASP A 97 22.21 -21.91 -12.05
CA ASP A 97 23.10 -21.04 -12.81
C ASP A 97 24.18 -20.44 -11.88
N ASP A 98 25.45 -20.69 -12.23
CA ASP A 98 26.59 -20.26 -11.43
C ASP A 98 26.79 -18.74 -11.39
N GLU A 99 26.35 -18.00 -12.43
CA GLU A 99 26.40 -16.53 -12.41
C GLU A 99 25.37 -15.95 -11.43
N LEU A 100 24.18 -16.53 -11.39
CA LEU A 100 23.15 -16.13 -10.42
C LEU A 100 23.55 -16.45 -8.98
N VAL A 101 24.24 -17.58 -8.76
CA VAL A 101 24.83 -17.90 -7.45
C VAL A 101 25.85 -16.84 -7.03
N LYS A 102 26.76 -16.44 -7.93
CA LYS A 102 27.74 -15.37 -7.66
C LYS A 102 27.08 -14.03 -7.34
N LEU A 103 25.95 -13.70 -7.98
CA LEU A 103 25.20 -12.48 -7.68
C LEU A 103 24.61 -12.51 -6.26
N ILE A 104 24.07 -13.67 -5.84
CA ILE A 104 23.56 -13.84 -4.49
C ILE A 104 24.69 -13.80 -3.45
N ASP A 105 25.85 -14.38 -3.77
CA ASP A 105 27.01 -14.32 -2.90
C ASP A 105 27.52 -12.89 -2.69
N LYS A 106 27.43 -12.03 -3.72
CA LYS A 106 27.66 -10.60 -3.54
C LYS A 106 26.66 -9.96 -2.58
N VAL A 107 25.37 -10.27 -2.71
CA VAL A 107 24.34 -9.74 -1.79
C VAL A 107 24.63 -10.15 -0.35
N ARG A 108 25.02 -11.42 -0.13
CA ARG A 108 25.41 -11.94 1.19
C ARG A 108 26.63 -11.26 1.79
N TYR A 109 27.59 -10.86 0.97
CA TYR A 109 28.79 -10.16 1.43
C TYR A 109 28.48 -8.77 2.00
N TYR A 110 27.47 -8.08 1.46
CA TYR A 110 27.09 -6.72 1.87
C TYR A 110 25.98 -6.65 2.93
N SER A 111 25.34 -7.78 3.26
CA SER A 111 24.25 -7.89 4.24
C SER A 111 24.73 -8.33 5.62
#